data_AF-A0A221P921-F1
#
_entry.id   AF-A0A221P921-F1
#
_cell.length_a   1.000
_cell.length_b   1.000
_cell.length_c   1.000
_cell.angle_alpha   90.00
_cell.angle_beta   90.00
_cell.angle_gamma   90.00
#
_symmetry.space_group_name_H-M   'P 1'
#
loop_
_entity.id
_entity.type
_entity.pdbx_description
1 polymer ?
#
loop_
_entity_poly.entity_id
_entity_poly.type
_entity_poly.pdbx_seq_one_letter_code
_entity_poly.pdbx_strand_id
1 'polypeptide(L)'
;MHFETINPADATRPAQALCAQTGPDFFFPEPGSSVREAKRICALCELRRACLDYALTNDERFGVWGGLSEKERLALRRVSG
;
A
#
# COMPACT_ATOMS: atom_id res chain seq x y z
N MET A 1 -13.82 32.08 18.45
CA MET A 1 -12.93 31.95 17.28
C MET A 1 -13.24 30.61 16.65
N HIS A 2 -14.05 30.59 15.59
CA HIS A 2 -14.23 29.39 14.78
C HIS A 2 -12.97 29.22 13.95
N PHE A 3 -12.06 28.37 14.41
CA PHE A 3 -11.08 27.73 13.55
C PHE A 3 -11.73 26.43 13.06
N GLU A 4 -12.51 26.51 11.99
CA GLU A 4 -12.56 25.38 11.07
C GLU A 4 -11.19 25.31 10.35
N THR A 5 -10.81 24.12 9.88
CA THR A 5 -9.69 23.87 8.93
C THR A 5 -8.34 23.64 9.62
N ILE A 6 -7.87 22.42 9.86
CA ILE A 6 -7.63 21.31 8.91
C ILE A 6 -8.01 19.99 9.59
N ASN A 7 -8.77 19.12 8.92
CA ASN A 7 -8.86 17.71 9.33
C ASN A 7 -7.63 16.96 8.76
N PRO A 8 -6.64 16.55 9.57
CA PRO A 8 -5.44 15.86 9.08
C PRO A 8 -5.75 14.46 8.48
N ALA A 9 -7.00 14.02 8.51
CA ALA A 9 -7.46 12.77 7.93
C ALA A 9 -7.51 12.75 6.39
N ASP A 10 -7.47 13.90 5.70
CA ASP A 10 -7.73 13.98 4.25
C ASP A 10 -6.49 14.27 3.37
N ALA A 11 -5.35 14.67 3.96
CA ALA A 11 -4.26 15.25 3.15
C ALA A 11 -3.01 14.37 2.93
N THR A 12 -2.77 13.28 3.65
CA THR A 12 -1.47 12.56 3.48
C THR A 12 -1.52 11.07 3.82
N ARG A 13 -2.53 10.35 3.33
CA ARG A 13 -2.51 8.87 3.36
C ARG A 13 -1.22 8.28 2.76
N PRO A 14 -0.65 8.84 1.66
CA PRO A 14 0.65 8.39 1.14
C PRO A 14 1.81 8.77 2.05
N ALA A 15 1.88 10.01 2.57
CA ALA A 15 3.08 10.47 3.31
C ALA A 15 3.26 9.79 4.68
N GLN A 16 2.18 9.28 5.27
CA GLN A 16 2.23 8.47 6.49
C GLN A 16 2.62 7.01 6.23
N ALA A 17 2.52 6.54 4.97
CA ALA A 17 2.90 5.19 4.63
C ALA A 17 4.43 5.05 4.65
N LEU A 18 4.93 3.98 5.28
CA LEU A 18 6.39 3.70 5.31
C LEU A 18 6.98 3.61 3.89
N CYS A 19 6.21 3.13 2.91
CA CYS A 19 6.65 3.05 1.52
C CYS A 19 6.99 4.41 0.92
N ALA A 20 6.24 5.47 1.25
CA ALA A 20 6.54 6.82 0.78
C ALA A 20 7.81 7.40 1.41
N GLN A 21 8.19 6.92 2.60
CA GLN A 21 9.40 7.37 3.31
C GLN A 21 10.66 6.67 2.80
N THR A 22 10.54 5.42 2.36
CA THR A 22 11.65 4.62 1.81
C THR A 22 11.85 4.77 0.30
N GLY A 23 10.88 5.39 -0.39
CA GLY A 23 10.91 5.63 -1.84
C GLY A 23 10.00 4.68 -2.63
N PRO A 24 9.27 5.18 -3.65
CA PRO A 24 8.27 4.41 -4.38
C PRO A 24 8.87 3.32 -5.27
N ASP A 25 10.05 3.54 -5.86
CA ASP A 25 10.71 2.59 -6.79
C ASP A 25 10.96 1.22 -6.16
N PHE A 26 11.10 1.19 -4.83
CA PHE A 26 11.28 -0.05 -4.08
C PHE A 26 10.01 -0.89 -3.97
N PHE A 27 8.84 -0.23 -3.98
CA PHE A 27 7.53 -0.87 -3.87
C PHE A 27 6.89 -1.13 -5.23
N PHE A 28 7.35 -0.45 -6.27
CA PHE A 28 6.95 -0.63 -7.66
C PHE A 28 8.15 -0.97 -8.54
N PRO A 29 8.83 -2.10 -8.29
CA PRO A 29 10.01 -2.45 -9.06
C PRO A 29 9.63 -3.03 -10.44
N GLU A 30 10.60 -3.05 -11.35
CA GLU A 30 10.46 -3.65 -12.68
C GLU A 30 10.00 -5.12 -12.62
N PRO A 31 9.20 -5.59 -13.59
CA PRO A 31 8.74 -6.98 -13.65
C PRO A 31 9.90 -7.98 -13.55
N GLY A 32 9.78 -8.95 -12.63
CA GLY A 32 10.82 -9.96 -12.37
C GLY A 32 11.79 -9.60 -11.24
N SER A 33 11.72 -8.36 -10.72
CA SER A 33 12.51 -7.94 -9.56
C SER A 33 11.99 -8.52 -8.23
N SER A 34 12.87 -8.63 -7.25
CA SER A 34 12.51 -9.13 -5.92
C SER A 34 11.74 -8.09 -5.11
N VAL A 35 10.51 -8.44 -4.70
CA VAL A 35 9.67 -7.65 -3.79
C VAL A 35 9.76 -8.06 -2.32
N ARG A 36 10.66 -8.99 -1.97
CA ARG A 36 10.72 -9.59 -0.62
C ARG A 36 10.92 -8.56 0.48
N GLU A 37 11.86 -7.63 0.28
CA GLU A 37 12.18 -6.63 1.29
C GLU A 37 11.08 -5.57 1.39
N ALA A 38 10.54 -5.11 0.25
CA ALA A 38 9.40 -4.21 0.20
C ALA A 38 8.20 -4.77 0.97
N LYS A 39 7.94 -6.09 0.88
CA LYS A 39 6.91 -6.75 1.67
C LYS A 39 7.18 -6.69 3.17
N ARG A 40 8.43 -6.88 3.63
CA ARG A 40 8.77 -6.78 5.05
C ARG A 40 8.52 -5.37 5.57
N ILE A 41 8.98 -4.35 4.85
CA ILE A 41 8.76 -2.94 5.23
C ILE A 41 7.27 -2.62 5.24
N CYS A 42 6.53 -3.05 4.23
CA CYS A 42 5.08 -2.84 4.16
C CYS A 42 4.34 -3.54 5.32
N ALA A 43 4.85 -4.69 5.80
CA ALA A 43 4.27 -5.40 6.94
C ALA A 43 4.42 -4.63 8.27
N LEU A 44 5.41 -3.74 8.38
CA LEU A 44 5.62 -2.87 9.54
C LEU A 44 4.75 -1.60 9.51
N CYS A 45 4.02 -1.36 8.41
CA CYS A 45 3.21 -0.16 8.24
C CYS A 45 1.88 -0.27 8.97
N GLU A 46 1.53 0.74 9.77
CA GLU A 46 0.24 0.79 10.49
C GLU A 46 -0.97 0.88 9.53
N LEU A 47 -0.76 1.51 8.36
CA LEU A 47 -1.78 1.67 7.31
C LEU A 47 -1.95 0.42 6.43
N ARG A 48 -1.27 -0.70 6.72
CA ARG A 48 -1.27 -1.92 5.89
C ARG A 48 -2.67 -2.39 5.52
N ARG A 49 -3.61 -2.39 6.48
CA ARG A 49 -5.00 -2.84 6.26
C ARG A 49 -5.76 -1.93 5.29
N ALA A 50 -5.72 -0.63 5.52
CA ALA A 50 -6.37 0.35 4.64
C ALA A 50 -5.72 0.39 3.24
N CYS A 51 -4.40 0.20 3.16
CA CYS A 51 -3.66 0.09 1.90
C CYS A 51 -4.05 -1.16 1.11
N LEU A 52 -4.23 -2.31 1.78
CA LEU A 52 -4.69 -3.54 1.13
C LEU A 52 -6.10 -3.38 0.59
N ASP A 53 -7.01 -2.84 1.40
CA ASP A 53 -8.40 -2.62 1.01
C ASP A 53 -8.48 -1.71 -0.22
N TYR A 54 -7.77 -0.59 -0.19
CA TYR A 54 -7.63 0.31 -1.35
C TYR A 54 -7.13 -0.43 -2.60
N ALA A 55 -6.08 -1.24 -2.49
CA ALA A 55 -5.52 -1.97 -3.62
C ALA A 55 -6.49 -3.03 -4.19
N LEU A 56 -7.33 -3.63 -3.34
CA LEU A 56 -8.35 -4.57 -3.77
C LEU A 56 -9.49 -3.85 -4.50
N THR A 57 -10.00 -2.76 -3.92
CA THR A 57 -11.10 -1.94 -4.48
C THR A 57 -10.73 -1.26 -5.78
N ASN A 58 -9.52 -0.73 -5.91
CA ASN A 58 -9.06 0.03 -7.09
C ASN A 58 -8.42 -0.84 -8.18
N ASP A 59 -8.43 -2.17 -8.01
CA ASP A 59 -7.75 -3.09 -8.92
C ASP A 59 -6.28 -2.73 -9.16
N GLU A 60 -5.53 -2.44 -8.09
CA GLU A 60 -4.11 -2.13 -8.23
C GLU A 60 -3.31 -3.37 -8.63
N ARG A 61 -2.81 -3.36 -9.87
CA ARG A 61 -2.19 -4.52 -10.53
C ARG A 61 -0.69 -4.59 -10.34
N PHE A 62 -0.02 -3.50 -10.00
CA PHE A 62 1.44 -3.48 -9.89
C PHE A 62 1.91 -3.21 -8.46
N GLY A 63 3.16 -3.57 -8.18
CA GLY A 63 3.82 -3.26 -6.91
C GLY A 63 3.29 -3.99 -5.67
N VAL A 64 3.83 -3.58 -4.52
CA VAL A 64 3.54 -4.13 -3.18
C VAL A 64 2.54 -3.26 -2.46
N TRP A 65 1.41 -3.85 -2.10
CA TRP A 65 0.33 -3.18 -1.37
C TRP A 65 -0.08 -4.02 -0.17
N GLY A 66 -0.22 -3.40 0.99
CA GLY A 66 -0.70 -4.10 2.20
C GLY A 66 0.15 -5.31 2.64
N GLY A 67 1.43 -5.34 2.26
CA GLY A 67 2.34 -6.46 2.53
C GLY A 67 2.25 -7.60 1.51
N LEU A 68 1.51 -7.41 0.42
CA LEU A 68 1.27 -8.42 -0.60
C LEU A 68 1.75 -7.96 -1.97
N SER A 69 2.35 -8.89 -2.70
CA SER A 69 2.65 -8.74 -4.13
C SER A 69 1.38 -8.85 -4.98
N GLU A 70 1.46 -8.41 -6.24
CA GLU A 70 0.39 -8.61 -7.23
C GLU A 70 -0.13 -10.06 -7.24
N LYS A 71 0.78 -11.03 -7.36
CA LYS A 71 0.43 -12.46 -7.43
C LYS A 71 -0.35 -12.93 -6.20
N GLU A 72 0.00 -12.44 -5.02
CA GLU A 72 -0.70 -12.77 -3.77
C GLU A 72 -2.07 -12.10 -3.68
N ARG A 73 -2.20 -10.85 -4.13
CA ARG A 73 -3.51 -10.18 -4.21
C ARG A 73 -4.44 -10.89 -5.20
N LEU A 74 -3.92 -11.33 -6.34
CA LEU A 74 -4.67 -12.15 -7.31
C LEU A 74 -5.11 -13.48 -6.70
N ALA A 75 -4.25 -14.15 -5.92
CA ALA A 75 -4.62 -15.38 -5.23
C ALA A 75 -5.75 -15.14 -4.21
N LEU A 76 -5.70 -14.03 -3.44
CA LEU A 76 -6.78 -13.67 -2.51
C LEU A 76 -8.13 -13.45 -3.21
N ARG A 77 -8.14 -12.74 -4.35
CA ARG A 77 -9.38 -12.52 -5.13
C ARG A 77 -10.02 -13.83 -5.59
N ARG A 78 -9.21 -14.85 -5.89
CA ARG A 78 -9.67 -16.17 -6.33
C ARG A 78 -10.22 -17.04 -5.20
N VAL A 79 -9.82 -16.79 -3.96
CA VAL A 79 -10.30 -17.55 -2.78
C VAL A 79 -11.57 -16.93 -2.21
N SER A 80 -11.79 -15.63 -2.40
CA SER A 80 -12.97 -14.90 -1.90
C SER A 80 -14.18 -14.93 -2.86
N GLY A 81 -14.10 -15.64 -3.99
CA GLY A 81 -15.19 -15.84 -4.94
C GLY A 81 -15.53 -17.31 -5.08
#